data_AF-A0A2A2DRL4-F1
#
_entry.id   AF-A0A2A2DRL4-F1
#
_cell.length_a   1.000
_cell.length_b   1.000
_cell.length_c   1.000
_cell.angle_alpha   90.00
_cell.angle_beta   90.00
_cell.angle_gamma   90.00
#
_symmetry.space_group_name_H-M   'P 1'
#
loop_
_entity.id
_entity.type
_entity.pdbx_description
1 polymer ?
#
loop_
_entity_poly.entity_id
_entity_poly.type
_entity_poly.pdbx_seq_one_letter_code
_entity_poly.pdbx_strand_id
1 'polypeptide(L)'
;MDVSNYLFLKPDLPADSLTFYFRCQDDYYTIYIFTKGIYYYMTLSNEEDDFLNAYATQDGDQTTFNLLNKNGEIVTLDDFANDSPTIRIQTRGGKLLRQGYSRAKYNPKIGTPVRLQTPKSQTVLDFKLNILQRNAPY
;
A
#
# COMPACT_ATOMS: atom_id res chain seq x y z
N MET A 1 -15.89 9.40 13.42
CA MET A 1 -15.50 8.22 12.62
C MET A 1 -14.06 7.94 12.96
N ASP A 2 -13.80 6.77 13.52
CA ASP A 2 -12.42 6.31 13.68
C ASP A 2 -11.89 5.94 12.29
N VAL A 3 -10.72 6.46 11.94
CA VAL A 3 -10.05 6.23 10.66
C VAL A 3 -8.59 5.81 10.89
N SER A 4 -8.26 5.43 12.13
CA SER A 4 -6.89 5.10 12.53
C SER A 4 -6.31 3.92 11.76
N ASN A 5 -7.16 3.02 11.25
CA ASN A 5 -6.78 1.87 10.44
C ASN A 5 -6.63 2.17 8.94
N TYR A 6 -6.89 3.39 8.47
CA TYR A 6 -6.81 3.74 7.04
C TYR A 6 -5.39 4.14 6.67
N LEU A 7 -4.97 3.83 5.43
CA LEU A 7 -3.68 4.26 4.90
C LEU A 7 -3.75 5.70 4.37
N PHE A 8 -2.88 6.58 4.88
CA PHE A 8 -2.79 7.98 4.49
C PHE A 8 -1.39 8.36 3.98
N LEU A 9 -1.37 9.29 3.02
CA LEU A 9 -0.19 10.04 2.60
C LEU A 9 -0.06 11.27 3.51
N LYS A 10 1.05 11.36 4.24
CA LYS A 10 1.34 12.47 5.14
C LYS A 10 2.71 13.07 4.80
N PRO A 11 2.79 14.32 4.31
CA PRO A 11 4.05 14.90 3.83
C PRO A 11 5.03 15.29 4.96
N ASP A 12 4.55 15.39 6.19
CA ASP A 12 5.31 15.72 7.40
C ASP A 12 5.89 14.48 8.11
N LEU A 13 5.62 13.27 7.61
CA LEU A 13 6.21 12.03 8.14
C LEU A 13 7.51 11.65 7.41
N PRO A 14 8.51 11.13 8.13
CA PRO A 14 9.69 10.52 7.52
C PRO A 14 9.34 9.42 6.52
N ALA A 15 10.15 9.26 5.47
CA ALA A 15 9.93 8.28 4.41
C ALA A 15 9.96 6.80 4.90
N ASP A 16 10.59 6.55 6.05
CA ASP A 16 10.73 5.26 6.71
C ASP A 16 9.73 5.06 7.87
N SER A 17 8.71 5.91 7.97
CA SER A 17 7.68 5.80 9.04
C SER A 17 6.84 4.54 8.95
N LEU A 18 6.82 3.88 7.78
CA LEU A 18 6.12 2.62 7.56
C LEU A 18 7.05 1.56 6.99
N THR A 19 7.06 0.39 7.62
CA THR A 19 7.69 -0.82 7.12
C THR A 19 6.60 -1.82 6.73
N PHE A 20 6.75 -2.44 5.57
CA PHE A 20 5.84 -3.48 5.10
C PHE A 20 6.61 -4.76 4.83
N TYR A 21 5.95 -5.89 5.05
CA TYR A 21 6.43 -7.20 4.64
C TYR A 21 5.61 -7.67 3.44
N PHE A 22 6.29 -7.89 2.32
CA PHE A 22 5.69 -8.30 1.06
C PHE A 22 5.83 -9.82 0.92
N ARG A 23 4.74 -10.55 1.13
CA ARG A 23 4.70 -12.00 0.93
C ARG A 23 4.23 -12.31 -0.49
N CYS A 24 5.13 -12.77 -1.33
CA CYS A 24 4.80 -13.24 -2.68
C CYS A 24 4.19 -14.65 -2.61
N GLN A 25 3.04 -14.85 -3.23
CA GLN A 25 2.43 -16.15 -3.47
C GLN A 25 2.04 -16.20 -4.94
N ASP A 26 2.59 -17.15 -5.69
CA ASP A 26 2.52 -17.20 -7.15
C ASP A 26 3.05 -15.89 -7.78
N ASP A 27 2.17 -15.06 -8.33
CA ASP A 27 2.46 -13.80 -9.02
C ASP A 27 1.90 -12.56 -8.30
N TYR A 28 1.38 -12.70 -7.07
CA TYR A 28 0.79 -11.61 -6.30
C TYR A 28 1.33 -11.53 -4.87
N TYR A 29 1.17 -10.36 -4.27
CA TYR A 29 1.61 -10.04 -2.92
C TYR A 29 0.44 -9.89 -1.96
N THR A 30 0.56 -10.55 -0.81
CA THR A 30 -0.09 -10.09 0.42
C THR A 30 0.86 -9.13 1.12
N ILE A 31 0.39 -7.92 1.44
CA ILE A 31 1.22 -6.88 2.06
C ILE A 31 0.84 -6.76 3.53
N TYR A 32 1.78 -7.09 4.42
CA TYR A 32 1.62 -6.99 5.86
C TYR A 32 2.21 -5.67 6.37
N ILE A 33 1.53 -5.05 7.32
CA ILE A 33 2.04 -3.90 8.07
C ILE A 33 3.06 -4.43 9.07
N PHE A 34 4.33 -4.11 8.86
CA PHE A 34 5.45 -4.60 9.69
C PHE A 34 6.01 -3.51 10.61
N THR A 35 5.47 -2.29 10.58
CA THR A 35 5.70 -1.27 11.59
C THR A 35 5.16 -1.73 12.94
N LYS A 36 5.99 -1.74 13.98
CA LYS A 36 5.55 -2.06 15.35
C LYS A 36 4.44 -1.10 15.80
N GLY A 37 3.36 -1.64 16.36
CA GLY A 37 2.21 -0.87 16.81
C GLY A 37 0.94 -1.70 16.82
N ILE A 38 -0.21 -1.03 16.94
CA ILE A 38 -1.53 -1.69 17.06
C ILE A 38 -1.97 -2.46 15.81
N TYR A 39 -1.39 -2.14 14.64
CA TYR A 39 -1.66 -2.81 13.36
C TYR A 39 -0.52 -3.74 12.93
N TYR A 40 0.43 -4.03 13.81
CA TYR A 40 1.55 -4.92 13.49
C TYR A 40 1.02 -6.30 13.07
N TYR A 41 1.52 -6.79 11.94
CA TYR A 41 1.15 -8.06 11.31
C TYR A 41 -0.28 -8.12 10.73
N MET A 42 -1.01 -7.00 10.72
CA MET A 42 -2.24 -6.88 9.92
C MET A 42 -1.92 -6.73 8.44
N THR A 43 -2.88 -7.04 7.59
CA THR A 43 -2.76 -6.95 6.13
C THR A 43 -3.32 -5.62 5.63
N LEU A 44 -2.69 -5.04 4.60
CA LEU A 44 -3.33 -3.99 3.81
C LEU A 44 -4.39 -4.63 2.91
N SER A 45 -5.64 -4.18 3.01
CA SER A 45 -6.73 -4.71 2.17
C SER A 45 -7.75 -3.63 1.81
N ASN A 46 -8.52 -3.88 0.75
CA ASN A 46 -9.60 -3.02 0.23
C ASN A 46 -11.00 -3.65 0.42
N GLU A 47 -11.29 -4.23 1.59
CA GLU A 47 -12.62 -4.83 1.80
C GLU A 47 -13.75 -3.77 1.80
N GLU A 48 -13.44 -2.53 2.18
CA GLU A 48 -14.35 -1.37 2.10
C GLU A 48 -14.29 -0.62 0.75
N ASP A 49 -14.00 -1.33 -0.37
CA ASP A 49 -14.19 -0.99 -1.80
C ASP A 49 -13.54 0.29 -2.39
N ASP A 50 -13.18 1.29 -1.56
CA ASP A 50 -12.55 2.55 -1.98
C ASP A 50 -11.25 2.84 -1.22
N PHE A 51 -11.15 2.48 0.07
CA PHE A 51 -10.00 2.78 0.92
C PHE A 51 -9.11 1.56 1.16
N LEU A 52 -7.81 1.79 1.29
CA LEU A 52 -6.91 0.78 1.87
C LEU A 52 -6.85 0.95 3.38
N ASN A 53 -7.13 -0.14 4.08
CA ASN A 53 -7.14 -0.18 5.53
C ASN A 53 -6.35 -1.39 6.04
N ALA A 54 -6.04 -1.40 7.34
CA ALA A 54 -5.50 -2.55 8.06
C ALA A 54 -6.65 -3.52 8.40
N TYR A 55 -6.48 -4.79 8.04
CA TYR A 55 -7.40 -5.89 8.34
C TYR A 55 -6.67 -7.02 9.08
N ALA A 56 -7.36 -7.75 9.96
CA ALA A 56 -6.74 -8.91 10.57
C ALA A 56 -6.56 -10.00 9.50
N THR A 57 -5.45 -10.74 9.56
CA THR A 57 -5.13 -11.79 8.56
C THR A 57 -6.19 -12.90 8.48
N GLN A 58 -7.05 -13.03 9.50
CA GLN A 58 -8.11 -14.03 9.58
C GLN A 58 -9.47 -13.51 9.05
N ASP A 59 -9.57 -12.21 8.73
CA ASP A 59 -10.81 -11.61 8.27
C ASP A 59 -10.96 -11.84 6.77
N GLY A 60 -11.82 -12.76 6.34
CA GLY A 60 -12.27 -12.85 4.94
C GLY A 60 -11.20 -13.02 3.85
N ASP A 61 -11.58 -12.71 2.61
CA ASP A 61 -10.69 -12.74 1.45
C ASP A 61 -9.85 -11.46 1.42
N GLN A 62 -8.57 -11.62 1.71
CA GLN A 62 -7.61 -10.51 1.71
C GLN A 62 -7.33 -10.02 0.29
N THR A 63 -7.30 -8.69 0.12
CA THR A 63 -6.89 -8.09 -1.16
C THR A 63 -5.43 -8.40 -1.41
N THR A 64 -5.15 -8.96 -2.59
CA THR A 64 -3.79 -9.22 -3.07
C THR A 64 -3.40 -8.20 -4.13
N PHE A 65 -2.10 -8.00 -4.30
CA PHE A 65 -1.56 -6.90 -5.09
C PHE A 65 -0.51 -7.37 -6.09
N ASN A 66 -0.43 -6.68 -7.23
CA ASN A 66 0.71 -6.75 -8.13
C ASN A 66 1.54 -5.48 -7.97
N LEU A 67 2.86 -5.60 -8.15
CA LEU A 67 3.75 -4.46 -8.28
C LEU A 67 3.96 -4.20 -9.78
N LEU A 68 3.94 -2.93 -10.18
CA LEU A 68 4.22 -2.53 -11.54
C LEU A 68 5.48 -1.67 -11.60
N ASN A 69 6.28 -1.86 -12.63
CA ASN A 69 7.37 -0.94 -12.93
C ASN A 69 6.84 0.36 -13.58
N LYS A 70 7.75 1.26 -13.98
CA LYS A 70 7.39 2.55 -14.62
C LYS A 70 6.68 2.39 -15.97
N ASN A 71 6.89 1.27 -16.67
CA ASN A 71 6.23 0.96 -17.94
C ASN A 71 4.84 0.33 -17.73
N GLY A 72 4.46 0.04 -16.49
CA GLY A 72 3.19 -0.63 -16.17
C GLY A 72 3.25 -2.15 -16.28
N GLU A 73 4.44 -2.73 -16.40
CA GLU A 73 4.64 -4.19 -16.46
C GLU A 73 4.60 -4.77 -15.04
N ILE A 74 3.92 -5.91 -14.86
CA ILE A 74 3.91 -6.64 -13.58
C ILE A 74 5.31 -7.17 -13.32
N VAL A 75 5.80 -6.91 -12.11
CA VAL A 75 7.13 -7.29 -11.64
C VAL A 75 7.06 -7.77 -10.20
N THR A 76 8.05 -8.57 -9.82
CA THR A 76 8.33 -8.97 -8.45
C THR A 76 9.43 -8.08 -7.87
N LEU A 77 9.62 -8.13 -6.56
CA LEU A 77 10.74 -7.44 -5.94
C LEU A 77 12.09 -7.94 -6.50
N ASP A 78 12.19 -9.22 -6.85
CA ASP A 78 13.44 -9.84 -7.32
C ASP A 78 13.88 -9.39 -8.71
N ASP A 79 12.96 -8.79 -9.49
CA ASP A 79 13.27 -8.23 -10.81
C ASP A 79 14.08 -6.91 -10.72
N PHE A 80 14.19 -6.31 -9.53
CA PHE A 80 14.92 -5.06 -9.35
C PHE A 80 16.39 -5.30 -8.96
N ALA A 81 17.30 -4.75 -9.77
CA ALA A 81 18.75 -4.80 -9.52
C ALA A 81 19.24 -3.90 -8.37
N ASN A 82 18.38 -3.04 -7.82
CA ASN A 82 18.70 -2.17 -6.69
C ASN A 82 17.61 -2.25 -5.61
N ASP A 83 17.95 -1.79 -4.41
CA ASP A 83 17.06 -1.82 -3.25
C ASP A 83 16.20 -0.57 -3.10
N SER A 84 16.24 0.36 -4.07
CA SER A 84 15.43 1.58 -4.05
C SER A 84 14.53 1.77 -5.29
N PRO A 85 13.80 0.72 -5.74
CA PRO A 85 12.98 0.83 -6.93
C PRO A 85 11.79 1.78 -6.70
N THR A 86 11.30 2.36 -7.80
CA THR A 86 10.02 3.06 -7.82
C THR A 86 9.00 2.16 -8.49
N ILE A 87 7.90 1.87 -7.79
CA ILE A 87 6.84 0.97 -8.25
C ILE A 87 5.48 1.65 -8.18
N ARG A 88 4.52 1.11 -8.93
CA ARG A 88 3.09 1.31 -8.68
C ARG A 88 2.52 0.04 -8.10
N ILE A 89 1.44 0.17 -7.35
CA ILE A 89 0.74 -0.97 -6.76
C ILE A 89 -0.68 -1.00 -7.33
N GLN A 90 -1.10 -2.17 -7.78
CA GLN A 90 -2.49 -2.43 -8.18
C GLN A 90 -3.05 -3.63 -7.42
N THR A 91 -4.35 -3.65 -7.20
CA THR A 91 -5.03 -4.89 -6.76
C THR A 91 -4.89 -5.97 -7.83
N ARG A 92 -5.06 -7.24 -7.46
CA ARG A 92 -5.12 -8.35 -8.42
C ARG A 92 -6.19 -8.14 -9.50
N GLY A 93 -7.28 -7.43 -9.16
CA GLY A 93 -8.32 -7.01 -10.09
C GLY A 93 -7.98 -5.78 -10.96
N GLY A 94 -6.74 -5.29 -10.94
CA GLY A 94 -6.25 -4.22 -11.84
C GLY A 94 -6.57 -2.79 -11.40
N LYS A 95 -7.08 -2.57 -10.17
CA LYS A 95 -7.32 -1.22 -9.65
C LYS A 95 -6.02 -0.65 -9.07
N LEU A 96 -5.54 0.49 -9.59
CA LEU A 96 -4.32 1.16 -9.13
C LEU A 96 -4.53 1.96 -7.84
N LEU A 97 -3.55 1.93 -6.94
CA LEU A 97 -3.52 2.83 -5.78
C LEU A 97 -3.34 4.27 -6.22
N ARG A 98 -4.19 5.15 -5.70
CA ARG A 98 -4.27 6.55 -6.07
C ARG A 98 -4.36 7.45 -4.85
N GLN A 99 -3.88 8.67 -5.01
CA GLN A 99 -4.11 9.74 -4.05
C GLN A 99 -5.58 10.16 -4.08
N GLY A 100 -6.27 10.11 -2.94
CA GLY A 100 -7.62 10.66 -2.83
C GLY A 100 -7.65 12.18 -2.97
N TYR A 101 -8.81 12.75 -3.29
CA TYR A 101 -8.98 14.21 -3.22
C TYR A 101 -8.76 14.71 -1.79
N SER A 102 -8.07 15.85 -1.69
CA SER A 102 -7.99 16.56 -0.42
C SER A 102 -9.36 17.13 -0.04
N ARG A 103 -9.93 16.68 1.08
CA ARG A 103 -11.00 17.44 1.73
C ARG A 103 -10.32 18.54 2.53
N ALA A 104 -10.04 19.67 1.89
CA ALA A 104 -9.23 20.78 2.45
C ALA A 104 -9.59 21.19 3.90
N LYS A 105 -10.82 20.91 4.36
CA LYS A 105 -11.27 21.15 5.74
C LYS A 105 -10.71 20.18 6.80
N TYR A 106 -10.20 18.99 6.42
CA TYR A 106 -9.73 17.94 7.35
C TYR A 106 -8.28 17.48 7.07
N ASN A 107 -7.71 17.82 5.91
CA ASN A 107 -6.57 17.09 5.33
C ASN A 107 -5.13 17.35 5.83
N PRO A 108 -4.76 18.41 6.57
CA PRO A 108 -3.36 18.52 7.04
C PRO A 108 -3.07 17.71 8.31
N LYS A 109 -4.06 17.47 9.18
CA LYS A 109 -3.81 16.75 10.45
C LYS A 109 -3.71 15.23 10.28
N ILE A 110 -4.57 14.65 9.45
CA ILE A 110 -4.69 13.19 9.24
C ILE A 110 -4.03 12.70 7.95
N GLY A 111 -3.67 13.59 7.01
CA GLY A 111 -3.11 13.23 5.71
C GLY A 111 -4.18 13.04 4.61
N THR A 112 -3.74 12.57 3.45
CA THR A 112 -4.61 12.31 2.28
C THR A 112 -4.82 10.80 2.12
N PRO A 113 -6.07 10.30 2.05
CA PRO A 113 -6.32 8.86 2.00
C PRO A 113 -5.79 8.25 0.70
N VAL A 114 -5.29 7.02 0.79
CA VAL A 114 -5.02 6.17 -0.37
C VAL A 114 -6.32 5.51 -0.81
N ARG A 115 -6.60 5.57 -2.11
CA ARG A 115 -7.87 5.13 -2.69
C ARG A 115 -7.70 4.29 -3.94
N LEU A 116 -8.76 3.60 -4.33
CA LEU A 116 -8.83 2.80 -5.55
C LEU A 116 -9.86 3.33 -6.58
N GLN A 117 -10.87 4.11 -6.17
CA GLN A 117 -11.88 4.63 -7.11
C GLN A 117 -11.41 5.90 -7.86
N THR A 118 -11.41 5.85 -9.18
CA THR A 118 -11.03 6.98 -10.07
C THR A 118 -11.85 8.26 -9.84
N PRO A 119 -13.20 8.23 -9.70
CA PRO A 119 -13.99 9.45 -9.54
C PRO A 119 -13.65 10.27 -8.29
N LYS A 120 -13.01 9.64 -7.30
CA LYS A 120 -12.67 10.26 -6.00
C LYS A 120 -11.17 10.38 -5.76
N SER A 121 -10.36 10.24 -6.81
CA SER A 121 -8.90 10.29 -6.73
C SER A 121 -8.28 11.19 -7.81
N GLN A 122 -7.02 11.59 -7.59
CA GLN A 122 -6.26 12.47 -8.47
C GLN A 122 -5.26 11.66 -9.30
N THR A 123 -4.10 11.36 -8.71
CA THR A 123 -2.97 10.73 -9.39
C THR A 123 -2.76 9.29 -8.92
N VAL A 124 -2.21 8.46 -9.81
CA VAL A 124 -1.65 7.16 -9.44
C VAL A 124 -0.42 7.38 -8.57
N LEU A 125 -0.26 6.57 -7.53
CA LEU A 125 0.85 6.68 -6.60
C LEU A 125 2.06 5.89 -7.09
N ASP A 126 3.19 6.59 -7.19
CA ASP A 126 4.49 5.99 -7.31
C ASP A 126 5.09 5.84 -5.90
N PHE A 127 5.37 4.59 -5.50
CA PHE A 127 6.00 4.26 -4.24
C PHE A 127 7.49 4.05 -4.47
N LYS A 128 8.31 4.92 -3.88
CA LYS A 128 9.76 4.69 -3.80
C LYS A 128 10.03 3.80 -2.61
N LEU A 129 10.46 2.57 -2.87
CA LEU A 129 10.81 1.62 -1.83
C LEU A 129 12.21 1.88 -1.28
N ASN A 130 12.43 1.40 -0.07
CA ASN A 130 13.74 1.14 0.51
C ASN A 130 13.70 -0.32 0.99
N ILE A 131 14.16 -1.25 0.14
CA ILE A 131 14.09 -2.69 0.38
C ILE A 131 15.13 -3.02 1.47
N LEU A 132 14.63 -3.37 2.65
CA LEU A 132 15.48 -3.67 3.80
C LEU A 132 16.05 -5.09 3.75
N GLN A 133 15.28 -6.03 3.20
CA GLN A 133 15.65 -7.44 3.09
C GLN A 133 14.86 -8.11 1.97
N ARG A 134 15.52 -9.03 1.27
CA ARG A 134 14.93 -9.93 0.27
C ARG A 134 14.90 -11.34 0.84
N ASN A 135 13.92 -12.15 0.42
CA ASN A 135 13.77 -13.52 0.91
C ASN A 135 13.75 -13.62 2.44
N ALA A 136 13.11 -12.64 3.09
CA ALA A 136 12.95 -12.66 4.55
C ALA A 136 12.09 -13.87 4.96
N PRO A 137 12.44 -14.57 6.06
CA PRO A 137 11.63 -15.67 6.55
C PRO A 137 10.27 -15.17 7.02
N TYR A 138 9.24 -16.01 6.84
CA TYR A 138 7.89 -15.76 7.31
C TYR A 138 7.77 -15.98 8.82
#